data_AF-A0A532D8V7-F1
#
_entry.id   AF-A0A532D8V7-F1
#
_cell.length_a   1.000
_cell.length_b   1.000
_cell.length_c   1.000
_cell.angle_alpha   90.00
_cell.angle_beta   90.00
_cell.angle_gamma   90.00
#
_symmetry.space_group_name_H-M   'P 1'
#
loop_
_entity.id
_entity.type
_entity.pdbx_description
1 polymer ?
#
loop_
_entity_poly.entity_id
_entity_poly.type
_entity_poly.pdbx_seq_one_letter_code
_entity_poly.pdbx_strand_id
1 'polypeptide(L)'
;MSRVKAVVMAVAVCGLIAGGMTSPAFAGENGHVAEVIKHAKEGIAHENEAITHLEEAIKGSDNAHAKEALEHAKESMKHAEESLAHAEQAAQKPKGKKK
;
A
#
# COMPACT_ATOMS: atom_id res chain seq x y z
N MET A 1 -31.59 -31.94 -24.91
CA MET A 1 -31.54 -31.63 -23.47
C MET A 1 -32.94 -31.19 -23.03
N SER A 2 -33.53 -31.81 -22.00
CA SER A 2 -34.92 -31.54 -21.63
C SER A 2 -35.08 -30.12 -21.05
N ARG A 3 -36.22 -29.48 -21.27
CA ARG A 3 -36.50 -28.08 -20.87
C ARG A 3 -36.23 -27.84 -19.37
N VAL A 4 -36.43 -28.88 -18.55
CA VAL A 4 -36.11 -28.89 -17.11
C VAL A 4 -34.61 -28.70 -16.84
N LYS A 5 -33.72 -29.33 -17.62
CA LYS A 5 -32.26 -29.18 -17.48
C LYS A 5 -31.79 -27.78 -17.88
N ALA A 6 -32.44 -27.16 -18.86
CA ALA A 6 -32.16 -25.79 -19.27
C ALA A 6 -32.61 -24.77 -18.21
N VAL A 7 -33.76 -24.98 -17.58
CA VAL A 7 -34.26 -24.13 -16.49
C VAL A 7 -33.37 -24.25 -15.24
N VAL A 8 -32.98 -25.46 -14.86
CA VAL A 8 -32.08 -25.67 -13.70
C VAL A 8 -30.71 -25.03 -13.93
N MET A 9 -30.15 -25.13 -15.15
CA MET A 9 -28.90 -24.45 -15.49
C MET A 9 -29.03 -22.92 -15.49
N ALA A 10 -30.14 -22.37 -16.00
CA ALA A 10 -30.38 -20.94 -15.98
C ALA A 10 -30.51 -20.39 -14.55
N VAL A 11 -31.19 -21.12 -13.66
CA VAL A 11 -31.34 -20.72 -12.25
C VAL A 11 -30.00 -20.81 -11.49
N ALA A 12 -29.19 -21.84 -11.76
CA ALA A 12 -27.86 -21.98 -11.14
C ALA A 12 -26.89 -20.87 -11.58
N VAL A 13 -26.89 -20.50 -12.86
CA VAL A 13 -26.06 -19.42 -13.41
C VAL A 13 -26.52 -18.05 -12.88
N CYS A 14 -27.84 -17.80 -12.82
CA CYS A 14 -28.36 -16.55 -12.23
C CYS A 14 -28.15 -16.47 -10.71
N GLY A 15 -28.24 -17.59 -9.98
CA GLY A 15 -27.96 -17.65 -8.54
C GLY A 15 -26.50 -17.35 -8.20
N LEU A 16 -25.56 -17.77 -9.05
CA LEU A 16 -24.13 -17.42 -8.93
C LEU A 16 -23.85 -15.95 -9.26
N ILE A 17 -24.56 -15.36 -10.22
CA ILE A 17 -24.42 -13.94 -10.56
C ILE A 17 -25.06 -13.04 -9.48
N ALA A 18 -26.16 -13.47 -8.86
CA ALA A 18 -26.84 -12.72 -7.80
C ALA A 18 -26.18 -12.90 -6.42
N GLY A 19 -25.56 -14.05 -6.13
CA GLY A 19 -24.94 -14.36 -4.84
C GLY A 19 -23.41 -14.17 -4.79
N GLY A 20 -22.72 -14.08 -5.93
CA GLY A 20 -21.26 -14.00 -5.99
C GLY A 20 -20.67 -12.61 -5.80
N MET A 21 -21.49 -11.55 -5.78
CA MET A 21 -21.03 -10.14 -5.72
C MET A 21 -21.27 -9.45 -4.38
N THR A 22 -21.72 -10.15 -3.34
CA THR A 22 -22.08 -9.51 -2.05
C THR A 22 -20.98 -9.52 -1.00
N SER A 23 -19.72 -9.77 -1.37
CA SER A 23 -18.60 -9.50 -0.48
C SER A 23 -18.11 -8.07 -0.71
N PRO A 24 -18.45 -7.08 0.14
CA PRO A 24 -17.72 -5.83 0.19
C PRO A 24 -16.36 -6.10 0.83
N ALA A 25 -15.48 -6.81 0.13
CA ALA A 25 -14.05 -6.85 0.45
C ALA A 25 -13.33 -5.59 -0.05
N PHE A 26 -14.07 -4.59 -0.53
CA PHE A 26 -13.54 -3.25 -0.70
C PHE A 26 -13.46 -2.61 0.68
N ALA A 27 -12.25 -2.48 1.22
CA ALA A 27 -12.00 -1.57 2.32
C ALA A 27 -12.66 -0.22 1.94
N GLY A 28 -13.50 0.33 2.83
CA GLY A 28 -14.26 1.55 2.55
C GLY A 28 -13.36 2.63 1.94
N GLU A 29 -13.93 3.59 1.20
CA GLU A 29 -13.28 4.49 0.22
C GLU A 29 -11.91 5.11 0.60
N ASN A 30 -11.54 5.14 1.90
CA ASN A 30 -10.25 5.63 2.43
C ASN A 30 -9.42 4.60 3.24
N GLY A 31 -9.89 3.36 3.44
CA GLY A 31 -9.22 2.35 4.26
C GLY A 31 -7.84 1.98 3.74
N HIS A 32 -7.68 1.88 2.42
CA HIS A 32 -6.38 1.63 1.80
C HIS A 32 -5.41 2.81 1.99
N VAL A 33 -5.88 4.06 1.97
CA VAL A 33 -5.01 5.23 2.18
C VAL A 33 -4.55 5.31 3.63
N ALA A 34 -5.43 5.03 4.59
CA ALA A 34 -5.07 4.98 6.00
C ALA A 34 -4.02 3.90 6.29
N GLU A 35 -4.18 2.69 5.71
CA GLU A 35 -3.21 1.61 5.89
C GLU A 35 -1.87 1.92 5.20
N VAL A 36 -1.88 2.57 4.02
CA VAL A 36 -0.66 3.05 3.35
C VAL A 36 0.08 4.06 4.21
N ILE A 37 -0.62 5.04 4.81
CA ILE A 37 0.01 6.03 5.70
C ILE A 37 0.62 5.34 6.92
N LYS A 38 -0.09 4.38 7.52
CA LYS A 38 0.40 3.62 8.67
C LYS A 38 1.69 2.85 8.32
N HIS A 39 1.66 2.06 7.24
CA HIS A 39 2.84 1.30 6.83
C HIS A 39 3.99 2.18 6.34
N ALA A 40 3.72 3.34 5.73
CA ALA A 40 4.75 4.30 5.38
C ALA A 40 5.46 4.84 6.64
N LYS A 41 4.72 5.12 7.71
CA LYS A 41 5.30 5.55 9.00
C LYS A 41 6.13 4.45 9.65
N GLU A 42 5.65 3.20 9.64
CA GLU A 42 6.43 2.03 10.11
C GLU A 42 7.72 1.84 9.29
N GLY A 43 7.63 1.95 7.96
CA GLY A 43 8.78 1.86 7.06
C GLY A 43 9.83 2.93 7.33
N ILE A 44 9.42 4.19 7.50
CA ILE A 44 10.32 5.30 7.85
C ILE A 44 11.00 5.05 9.20
N ALA A 45 10.28 4.51 10.19
CA ALA A 45 10.88 4.19 11.49
C ALA A 45 11.98 3.13 11.34
N HIS A 46 11.72 2.03 10.62
CA HIS A 46 12.73 1.00 10.37
C HIS A 46 13.92 1.50 9.55
N GLU A 47 13.69 2.38 8.57
CA GLU A 47 14.78 2.95 7.77
C GLU A 47 15.68 3.87 8.60
N ASN A 48 15.11 4.64 9.53
CA ASN A 48 15.88 5.43 10.50
C ASN A 48 16.75 4.55 11.40
N GLU A 49 16.22 3.43 11.89
CA GLU A 49 16.99 2.45 12.68
C GLU A 49 18.11 1.81 11.85
N ALA A 50 17.82 1.44 10.60
CA ALA A 50 18.82 0.89 9.68
C ALA A 50 19.95 1.89 9.39
N ILE A 51 19.63 3.16 9.18
CA ILE A 51 20.61 4.23 9.00
C ILE A 51 21.47 4.40 10.26
N THR A 52 20.85 4.39 11.45
CA THR A 52 21.59 4.47 12.72
C THR A 52 22.61 3.33 12.84
N HIS A 53 22.19 2.09 12.59
CA HIS A 53 23.09 0.94 12.62
C HIS A 53 24.18 1.00 11.54
N LEU A 54 23.87 1.53 10.37
CA LEU A 54 24.85 1.72 9.31
C LEU A 54 25.89 2.77 9.72
N GLU A 55 25.47 3.90 10.29
CA GLU A 55 26.37 4.94 10.83
C GLU A 55 27.30 4.38 11.91
N GLU A 56 26.77 3.56 12.82
CA GLU A 56 27.57 2.87 13.84
C GLU A 56 28.56 1.89 13.22
N ALA A 57 28.11 1.07 12.26
CA ALA A 57 28.94 0.06 11.61
C ALA A 57 30.10 0.65 10.78
N ILE A 58 29.89 1.84 10.22
CA ILE A 58 30.92 2.52 9.40
C ILE A 58 31.74 3.53 10.21
N LYS A 59 31.48 3.68 11.51
CA LYS A 59 32.19 4.64 12.36
C LYS A 59 33.70 4.34 12.38
N GLY A 60 34.50 5.30 11.92
CA GLY A 60 35.95 5.14 11.80
C GLY A 60 36.40 4.29 10.62
N SER A 61 35.50 3.95 9.69
CA SER A 61 35.82 3.27 8.44
C SER A 61 36.10 4.27 7.32
N ASP A 62 37.09 3.95 6.49
CA ASP A 62 37.39 4.68 5.24
C ASP A 62 36.85 3.97 4.00
N ASN A 63 36.02 2.95 4.16
CA ASN A 63 35.38 2.27 3.04
C ASN A 63 34.40 3.21 2.32
N ALA A 64 34.76 3.61 1.09
CA ALA A 64 33.98 4.52 0.27
C ALA A 64 32.57 3.98 -0.06
N HIS A 65 32.45 2.69 -0.36
CA HIS A 65 31.16 2.07 -0.67
C HIS A 65 30.23 2.03 0.55
N ALA A 66 30.79 1.91 1.76
CA ALA A 66 29.99 1.94 2.96
C ALA A 66 29.43 3.34 3.26
N LYS A 67 30.20 4.40 2.94
CA LYS A 67 29.74 5.80 3.01
C LYS A 67 28.69 6.10 1.94
N GLU A 68 28.89 5.61 0.71
CA GLU A 68 27.94 5.72 -0.40
C GLU A 68 26.61 4.99 -0.09
N ALA A 69 26.67 3.80 0.52
CA ALA A 69 25.48 3.09 0.98
C ALA A 69 24.68 3.88 2.02
N LEU A 70 25.38 4.62 2.91
CA LEU A 70 24.73 5.50 3.88
C LEU A 70 24.06 6.70 3.19
N GLU A 71 24.68 7.28 2.17
CA GLU A 71 24.07 8.35 1.38
C GLU A 71 22.81 7.86 0.68
N HIS A 72 22.84 6.71 0.02
CA HIS A 72 21.67 6.13 -0.64
C HIS A 72 20.54 5.75 0.33
N ALA A 73 20.87 5.31 1.54
CA ALA A 73 19.86 5.09 2.58
C ALA A 73 19.18 6.40 3.00
N LYS A 74 19.96 7.49 3.16
CA LYS A 74 19.40 8.82 3.46
C LYS A 74 18.55 9.37 2.31
N GLU A 75 18.92 9.11 1.06
CA GLU A 75 18.11 9.46 -0.12
C GLU A 75 16.80 8.66 -0.18
N SER A 76 16.85 7.35 0.11
CA SER A 76 15.64 6.52 0.20
C SER A 76 14.69 7.02 1.28
N MET A 77 15.21 7.39 2.46
CA MET A 77 14.40 7.98 3.54
C MET A 77 13.66 9.23 3.07
N LYS A 78 14.36 10.14 2.37
CA LYS A 78 13.73 11.34 1.83
C LYS A 78 12.58 11.01 0.87
N HIS A 79 12.76 10.03 -0.02
CA HIS A 79 11.69 9.60 -0.91
C HIS A 79 10.53 8.91 -0.18
N ALA A 80 10.80 8.19 0.91
CA ALA A 80 9.77 7.63 1.76
C ALA A 80 8.93 8.74 2.44
N GLU A 81 9.58 9.81 2.94
CA GLU A 81 8.91 10.98 3.50
C GLU A 81 8.05 11.74 2.47
N GLU A 82 8.57 11.94 1.25
CA GLU A 82 7.82 12.54 0.15
C GLU A 82 6.59 11.68 -0.22
N SER A 83 6.75 10.37 -0.25
CA SER A 83 5.67 9.41 -0.51
C SER A 83 4.59 9.46 0.58
N LEU A 84 5.00 9.56 1.86
CA LEU A 84 4.09 9.74 2.98
C LEU A 84 3.31 11.06 2.85
N ALA A 85 3.99 12.16 2.53
CA ALA A 85 3.33 13.45 2.34
C ALA A 85 2.27 13.40 1.22
N HIS A 86 2.54 12.70 0.12
CA HIS A 86 1.56 12.48 -0.94
C HIS A 86 0.37 11.63 -0.49
N ALA A 87 0.61 10.57 0.29
CA ALA A 87 -0.47 9.76 0.86
C ALA A 87 -1.36 10.58 1.80
N GLU A 88 -0.78 11.43 2.65
CA GLU A 88 -1.51 12.33 3.54
C GLU A 88 -2.31 13.39 2.76
N GLN A 89 -1.76 13.93 1.66
CA GLN A 89 -2.51 14.82 0.75
C GLN A 89 -3.69 14.10 0.06
N ALA A 90 -3.50 12.84 -0.33
CA ALA A 90 -4.57 12.03 -0.93
C ALA A 90 -5.70 11.77 0.07
N ALA A 91 -5.38 11.57 1.36
CA ALA A 91 -6.38 11.45 2.42
C ALA A 91 -7.17 12.76 2.66
N GLN A 92 -6.58 13.91 2.37
CA GLN A 92 -7.19 15.23 2.59
C GLN A 92 -8.05 15.73 1.42
N LYS A 93 -7.93 15.19 0.21
CA LYS A 93 -8.73 15.63 -0.93
C LYS A 93 -10.15 15.01 -0.87
N PRO A 94 -11.22 15.78 -0.57
CA PRO A 94 -12.58 15.30 -0.82
C PRO A 94 -12.75 15.15 -2.34
N LYS A 95 -13.21 13.99 -2.81
CA LYS A 95 -13.55 13.82 -4.22
C LYS A 95 -14.63 14.84 -4.62
N GLY A 96 -14.41 15.43 -5.78
CA GLY A 96 -15.03 16.66 -6.25
C GLY A 96 -16.56 16.68 -6.23
N LYS A 97 -17.06 17.92 -6.37
CA LYS A 97 -18.43 18.26 -6.74
C LYS A 97 -19.00 17.19 -7.69
N LYS A 98 -20.05 16.51 -7.23
CA LYS A 98 -21.00 15.82 -8.12
C LYS A 98 -21.41 16.85 -9.18
N LYS A 99 -21.01 16.63 -10.43
CA LYS A 99 -21.68 17.25 -11.59
C LYS A 99 -22.94 16.46 -11.89
#